data_AF-A0A835UQL4-F1
#
_entry.id   AF-A0A835UQL4-F1
#
_cell.length_a   1.000
_cell.length_b   1.000
_cell.length_c   1.000
_cell.angle_alpha   90.00
_cell.angle_beta   90.00
_cell.angle_gamma   90.00
#
_symmetry.space_group_name_H-M   'P 1'
#
loop_
_entity.id
_entity.type
_entity.pdbx_description
1 polymer ?
#
loop_
_entity_poly.entity_id
_entity_poly.type
_entity_poly.pdbx_seq_one_letter_code
_entity_poly.pdbx_strand_id
1 'polypeptide(L)'
;MVTYQTDPDQICNPFVANASAYFGYSDGCLSLARWDELHEFFNKTGAAAVFGLNALNGRITLADGSLGGPWNHTNAESLIRYTAKKGYSMLGWEFGNELGGRKIKIQIHAAQYAEDVIKLKCLMDQIYQGLPNKPLVIAPASNYEENWFGKDEDLVTKILDPLYLDGASSTFSNLSTLIKRTGTSAVAWVGEAGGAYNGGHHLVFGSACTHSEVRNKDLL
;
A
#
# COMPACT_ATOMS: atom_id res chain seq x y z
N MET A 1 -11.48 -3.68 7.48
CA MET A 1 -11.02 -4.50 6.35
C MET A 1 -11.84 -4.16 5.11
N VAL A 2 -11.20 -4.09 3.94
CA VAL A 2 -11.89 -3.81 2.67
C VAL A 2 -12.36 -5.10 1.99
N THR A 3 -13.60 -5.11 1.49
CA THR A 3 -14.10 -6.08 0.51
C THR A 3 -14.51 -5.36 -0.76
N TYR A 4 -14.67 -6.09 -1.85
CA TYR A 4 -15.09 -5.56 -3.14
C TYR A 4 -16.47 -6.10 -3.49
N GLN A 5 -17.35 -5.25 -4.00
CA GLN A 5 -18.65 -5.67 -4.49
C GLN A 5 -18.47 -6.59 -5.70
N THR A 6 -19.11 -7.76 -5.69
CA THR A 6 -19.01 -8.73 -6.80
C THR A 6 -20.26 -8.75 -7.68
N ASP A 7 -21.37 -8.24 -7.15
CA ASP A 7 -22.66 -8.14 -7.83
C ASP A 7 -23.26 -6.74 -7.53
N PRO A 8 -23.69 -5.96 -8.56
CA PRO A 8 -24.34 -4.66 -8.36
C PRO A 8 -25.54 -4.70 -7.40
N ASP A 9 -26.26 -5.82 -7.32
CA ASP A 9 -27.44 -5.99 -6.47
C ASP A 9 -27.06 -6.39 -5.02
N GLN A 10 -25.80 -6.75 -4.78
CA GLN A 10 -25.29 -7.04 -3.45
C GLN A 10 -25.15 -5.76 -2.62
N ILE A 11 -25.60 -5.80 -1.37
CA ILE A 11 -25.37 -4.73 -0.40
C ILE A 11 -23.86 -4.51 -0.21
N CYS A 12 -23.40 -3.29 -0.49
CA CYS A 12 -22.01 -2.87 -0.33
C CYS A 12 -21.93 -1.66 0.59
N ASN A 13 -21.67 -1.92 1.88
CA ASN A 13 -21.66 -0.89 2.91
C ASN A 13 -20.34 -0.11 2.89
N PRO A 14 -20.36 1.24 2.93
CA PRO A 14 -19.14 2.03 2.97
C PRO A 14 -18.41 1.90 4.32
N PHE A 15 -17.16 2.36 4.35
CA PHE A 15 -16.42 2.55 5.60
C PHE A 15 -17.10 3.62 6.46
N VAL A 16 -17.29 3.33 7.74
CA VAL A 16 -17.82 4.27 8.72
C VAL A 16 -16.79 4.48 9.81
N ALA A 17 -16.62 5.73 10.25
CA ALA A 17 -15.75 6.06 11.37
C ALA A 17 -16.15 5.25 12.61
N ASN A 18 -15.18 4.56 13.20
CA ASN A 18 -15.38 3.74 14.39
C ASN A 18 -14.11 3.82 15.25
N ALA A 19 -14.17 4.63 16.31
CA ALA A 19 -13.03 4.86 17.20
C ALA A 19 -12.57 3.59 17.96
N SER A 20 -13.44 2.58 18.08
CA SER A 20 -13.09 1.30 18.70
C SER A 20 -12.42 0.32 17.74
N ALA A 21 -12.46 0.59 16.43
CA ALA A 21 -11.80 -0.23 15.42
C ALA A 21 -10.31 0.09 15.34
N TYR A 22 -9.50 -0.92 15.01
CA TYR A 22 -8.04 -0.82 15.05
C TYR A 22 -7.47 0.33 14.18
N PHE A 23 -8.08 0.58 13.03
CA PHE A 23 -7.70 1.67 12.12
C PHE A 23 -8.67 2.87 12.15
N GLY A 24 -9.54 2.96 13.16
CA GLY A 24 -10.50 4.07 13.29
C GLY A 24 -11.70 3.99 12.33
N TYR A 25 -11.86 2.89 11.58
CA TYR A 25 -12.96 2.67 10.65
C TYR A 25 -13.49 1.23 10.74
N SER A 26 -14.77 1.06 10.41
CA SER A 26 -15.40 -0.25 10.26
C SER A 26 -14.77 -1.07 9.12
N ASP A 27 -15.18 -2.33 9.01
CA ASP A 27 -15.09 -3.00 7.71
C ASP A 27 -15.95 -2.23 6.69
N GLY A 28 -15.53 -2.27 5.42
CA GLY A 28 -16.17 -1.53 4.35
C GLY A 28 -16.02 -2.24 3.02
N CYS A 29 -16.93 -1.94 2.12
CA CYS A 29 -17.02 -2.50 0.80
C CYS A 29 -16.81 -1.39 -0.24
N LEU A 30 -15.91 -1.64 -1.19
CA LEU A 30 -15.73 -0.80 -2.36
C LEU A 30 -16.73 -1.25 -3.43
N SER A 31 -17.66 -0.37 -3.78
CA SER A 31 -18.68 -0.65 -4.78
C SER A 31 -18.10 -0.62 -6.20
N LEU A 32 -18.72 -1.37 -7.11
CA LEU A 32 -18.34 -1.35 -8.54
C LEU A 32 -18.57 0.04 -9.16
N ALA A 33 -19.62 0.75 -8.73
CA ALA A 33 -19.86 2.13 -9.14
C ALA A 33 -18.71 3.05 -8.73
N ARG A 34 -18.22 2.93 -7.48
CA ARG A 34 -17.08 3.73 -7.02
C ARG A 34 -15.78 3.35 -7.75
N TRP A 35 -15.62 2.08 -8.09
CA TRP A 35 -14.50 1.61 -8.91
C TRP A 35 -14.52 2.22 -10.32
N ASP A 36 -15.70 2.28 -10.94
CA ASP A 36 -15.90 2.94 -12.24
C ASP A 36 -15.54 4.44 -12.17
N GLU A 37 -15.98 5.16 -11.12
CA GLU A 37 -15.64 6.57 -10.90
C GLU A 37 -14.12 6.80 -10.77
N LEU A 38 -13.41 5.91 -10.07
CA LEU A 38 -11.95 6.00 -9.94
C LEU A 38 -11.26 5.85 -11.29
N HIS A 39 -11.70 4.90 -12.12
CA HIS A 39 -11.14 4.72 -13.46
C HIS A 39 -11.47 5.87 -14.40
N GLU A 40 -12.66 6.48 -14.28
CA GLU A 40 -12.98 7.71 -15.01
C GLU A 40 -12.03 8.84 -14.60
N PHE A 41 -11.76 8.99 -13.30
CA PHE A 41 -10.79 9.96 -12.80
C PHE A 41 -9.39 9.71 -13.35
N PHE A 42 -8.86 8.48 -13.28
CA PHE A 42 -7.54 8.14 -13.81
C PHE A 42 -7.41 8.44 -15.30
N ASN A 43 -8.46 8.14 -16.08
CA ASN A 43 -8.49 8.43 -17.50
C ASN A 43 -8.48 9.93 -17.79
N LYS A 44 -9.24 10.72 -17.02
CA LYS A 44 -9.27 12.19 -17.15
C LYS A 44 -7.94 12.84 -16.81
N THR A 45 -7.21 12.31 -15.83
CA THR A 45 -5.93 12.87 -15.39
C THR A 45 -4.72 12.31 -16.14
N GLY A 46 -4.90 11.21 -16.88
CA GLY A 46 -3.79 10.46 -17.48
C GLY A 46 -2.92 9.72 -16.45
N ALA A 47 -3.45 9.52 -15.23
CA ALA A 47 -2.70 8.85 -14.17
C ALA A 47 -2.64 7.34 -14.42
N ALA A 48 -1.45 6.74 -14.21
CA ALA A 48 -1.28 5.30 -14.21
C ALA A 48 -1.58 4.75 -12.81
N ALA A 49 -2.58 3.87 -12.69
CA ALA A 49 -3.08 3.42 -11.39
C ALA A 49 -2.45 2.11 -10.91
N VAL A 50 -2.03 2.09 -9.65
CA VAL A 50 -1.74 0.88 -8.87
C VAL A 50 -2.79 0.76 -7.79
N PHE A 51 -3.26 -0.45 -7.50
CA PHE A 51 -4.26 -0.68 -6.45
C PHE A 51 -3.87 -1.82 -5.51
N GLY A 52 -3.95 -1.55 -4.20
CA GLY A 52 -3.66 -2.50 -3.13
C GLY A 52 -4.82 -3.44 -2.84
N LEU A 53 -4.56 -4.74 -2.94
CA LEU A 53 -5.52 -5.79 -2.67
C LEU A 53 -5.52 -6.20 -1.19
N ASN A 54 -6.71 -6.51 -0.66
CA ASN A 54 -6.86 -7.10 0.67
C ASN A 54 -6.25 -8.51 0.75
N ALA A 55 -5.02 -8.58 1.25
CA ALA A 55 -4.32 -9.83 1.55
C ALA A 55 -4.77 -10.53 2.84
N LEU A 56 -5.67 -9.92 3.62
CA LEU A 56 -6.17 -10.44 4.89
C LEU A 56 -7.47 -11.25 4.77
N ASN A 57 -8.04 -11.32 3.56
CA ASN A 57 -9.30 -12.02 3.34
C ASN A 57 -9.16 -13.54 3.60
N GLY A 58 -10.02 -14.09 4.46
CA GLY A 58 -10.08 -15.52 4.79
C GLY A 58 -8.97 -16.04 5.71
N ARG A 59 -8.17 -15.15 6.33
CA ARG A 59 -7.10 -15.55 7.24
C ARG A 59 -7.62 -16.04 8.59
N ILE A 60 -6.80 -16.83 9.26
CA ILE A 60 -7.00 -17.27 10.64
C ILE A 60 -5.89 -16.75 11.54
N THR A 61 -6.20 -16.50 12.81
CA THR A 61 -5.20 -16.15 13.82
C THR A 61 -4.47 -17.42 14.27
N LEU A 62 -3.14 -17.38 14.24
CA LEU A 62 -2.26 -18.45 14.70
C LEU A 62 -1.94 -18.29 16.20
N ALA A 63 -1.33 -19.32 16.80
CA ALA A 63 -1.02 -19.33 18.22
C ALA A 63 -0.04 -18.22 18.67
N ASP A 64 0.82 -17.74 17.76
CA ASP A 64 1.76 -16.64 17.99
C ASP A 64 1.12 -15.25 17.79
N GLY A 65 -0.17 -15.20 17.46
CA GLY A 65 -0.91 -13.96 17.17
C GLY A 65 -0.76 -13.45 15.72
N SER A 66 0.08 -14.08 14.90
CA SER A 66 0.16 -13.77 13.46
C SER A 66 -1.06 -14.31 12.70
N LEU A 67 -1.21 -13.89 11.45
CA LEU A 67 -2.24 -14.40 10.55
C LEU A 67 -1.67 -15.46 9.61
N GLY A 68 -2.42 -16.55 9.44
CA GLY A 68 -2.09 -17.64 8.54
C GLY A 68 -3.31 -18.19 7.81
N GLY A 69 -3.13 -19.40 7.24
CA GLY A 69 -4.10 -20.01 6.34
C GLY A 69 -4.03 -19.42 4.93
N PRO A 70 -4.47 -20.16 3.89
CA PRO A 70 -4.38 -19.72 2.51
C PRO A 70 -5.24 -18.47 2.27
N TRP A 71 -4.76 -17.55 1.44
CA TRP A 71 -5.52 -16.36 1.06
C TRP A 71 -6.80 -16.74 0.30
N ASN A 72 -7.96 -16.25 0.77
CA ASN A 72 -9.19 -16.35 0.01
C ASN A 72 -9.22 -15.28 -1.10
N HIS A 73 -8.71 -15.66 -2.28
CA HIS A 73 -8.56 -14.78 -3.43
C HIS A 73 -9.87 -14.40 -4.13
N THR A 74 -10.98 -15.10 -3.87
CA THR A 74 -12.22 -14.99 -4.68
C THR A 74 -12.76 -13.57 -4.79
N ASN A 75 -12.72 -12.80 -3.70
CA ASN A 75 -13.19 -11.42 -3.69
C ASN A 75 -12.31 -10.50 -4.56
N ALA A 76 -10.98 -10.59 -4.41
CA ALA A 76 -10.03 -9.83 -5.22
C ALA A 76 -10.07 -10.24 -6.69
N GLU A 77 -10.16 -11.53 -6.97
CA GLU A 77 -10.28 -12.07 -8.32
C GLU A 77 -11.51 -11.49 -9.05
N SER A 78 -12.65 -11.36 -8.35
CA SER A 78 -13.85 -10.76 -8.93
C SER A 78 -13.61 -9.31 -9.39
N LEU A 79 -12.97 -8.48 -8.55
CA LEU A 79 -12.62 -7.11 -8.91
C LEU A 79 -11.64 -7.04 -10.10
N ILE A 80 -10.61 -7.89 -10.11
CA ILE A 80 -9.62 -7.94 -11.21
C ILE A 80 -10.30 -8.36 -12.52
N ARG A 81 -11.19 -9.36 -12.48
CA ARG A 81 -11.98 -9.80 -13.64
C ARG A 81 -12.92 -8.72 -14.14
N TYR A 82 -13.59 -8.01 -13.23
CA TYR A 82 -14.43 -6.87 -13.58
C TYR A 82 -13.62 -5.79 -14.29
N THR A 83 -12.46 -5.44 -13.74
CA THR A 83 -11.52 -4.45 -14.31
C THR A 83 -11.07 -4.85 -15.71
N ALA A 84 -10.64 -6.11 -15.90
CA ALA A 84 -10.24 -6.64 -17.20
C ALA A 84 -11.41 -6.63 -18.20
N LYS A 85 -12.62 -7.05 -17.78
CA LYS A 85 -13.83 -7.06 -18.63
C LYS A 85 -14.24 -5.67 -19.09
N LYS A 86 -14.04 -4.65 -18.24
CA LYS A 86 -14.32 -3.24 -18.57
C LYS A 86 -13.25 -2.61 -19.48
N GLY A 87 -12.15 -3.32 -19.73
CA GLY A 87 -11.03 -2.79 -20.51
C GLY A 87 -10.26 -1.68 -19.81
N TYR A 88 -10.36 -1.61 -18.48
CA TYR A 88 -9.69 -0.58 -17.70
C TYR A 88 -8.18 -0.83 -17.65
N SER A 89 -7.41 0.24 -17.86
CA SER A 89 -5.95 0.21 -17.76
C SER A 89 -5.51 0.28 -16.30
N MET A 90 -4.58 -0.60 -15.93
CA MET A 90 -3.95 -0.66 -14.62
C MET A 90 -2.44 -0.84 -14.80
N LEU A 91 -1.64 -0.08 -14.05
CA LEU A 91 -0.20 -0.27 -14.00
C LEU A 91 0.15 -1.51 -13.20
N GLY A 92 -0.52 -1.75 -12.08
CA GLY A 92 -0.26 -2.91 -11.25
C GLY A 92 -1.27 -3.15 -10.14
N TRP A 93 -1.19 -4.36 -9.58
CA TRP A 93 -1.92 -4.78 -8.39
C TRP A 93 -0.91 -5.06 -7.29
N GLU A 94 -1.09 -4.38 -6.16
CA GLU A 94 -0.27 -4.57 -4.97
C GLU A 94 -0.92 -5.56 -4.02
N PHE A 95 -0.14 -6.40 -3.34
CA PHE A 95 -0.67 -7.45 -2.46
C PHE A 95 -0.53 -7.11 -0.97
N GLY A 96 -1.58 -6.57 -0.36
CA GLY A 96 -1.55 -6.13 1.04
C GLY A 96 -0.65 -4.90 1.26
N ASN A 97 -0.64 -4.40 2.49
CA ASN A 97 0.11 -3.22 2.89
C ASN A 97 0.78 -3.49 4.23
N GLU A 98 2.11 -3.33 4.29
CA GLU A 98 2.91 -3.38 5.52
C GLU A 98 2.73 -4.64 6.37
N LEU A 99 2.55 -5.80 5.73
CA LEU A 99 2.26 -7.07 6.42
C LEU A 99 3.50 -7.84 6.90
N GLY A 100 4.69 -7.25 6.72
CA GLY A 100 5.97 -7.76 7.19
C GLY A 100 6.57 -6.89 8.30
N GLY A 101 7.51 -7.46 9.07
CA GLY A 101 8.18 -6.77 10.17
C GLY A 101 7.43 -6.86 11.50
N ARG A 102 8.04 -6.38 12.60
CA ARG A 102 7.58 -6.63 13.99
C ARG A 102 6.58 -5.62 14.53
N LYS A 103 6.39 -4.45 13.90
CA LYS A 103 5.66 -3.32 14.53
C LYS A 103 4.16 -3.23 14.23
N ILE A 104 3.62 -3.94 13.25
CA ILE A 104 2.18 -3.99 13.03
C ILE A 104 1.60 -5.24 13.70
N LYS A 105 0.47 -5.10 14.42
CA LYS A 105 -0.18 -6.24 15.11
C LYS A 105 -0.73 -7.31 14.16
N ILE A 106 -0.74 -7.02 12.85
CA ILE A 106 -1.24 -7.90 11.80
C ILE A 106 -0.05 -8.26 10.90
N GLN A 107 0.43 -9.49 11.02
CA GLN A 107 1.60 -9.98 10.28
C GLN A 107 1.26 -11.30 9.59
N ILE A 108 1.88 -11.54 8.43
CA ILE A 108 1.84 -12.83 7.75
C ILE A 108 3.28 -13.32 7.62
N HIS A 109 3.51 -14.59 7.97
CA HIS A 109 4.83 -15.21 7.81
C HIS A 109 5.28 -15.17 6.34
N ALA A 110 6.56 -14.88 6.11
CA ALA A 110 7.10 -14.65 4.77
C ALA A 110 6.85 -15.80 3.77
N ALA A 111 6.91 -17.06 4.24
CA ALA A 111 6.62 -18.24 3.42
C ALA A 111 5.17 -18.24 2.92
N GLN A 112 4.19 -18.04 3.82
CA GLN A 112 2.78 -17.97 3.46
C GLN A 112 2.51 -16.78 2.52
N TYR A 113 3.07 -15.61 2.84
CA TYR A 113 2.93 -14.42 2.00
C TYR A 113 3.45 -14.66 0.58
N ALA A 114 4.61 -15.32 0.43
CA ALA A 114 5.17 -15.65 -0.88
C ALA A 114 4.28 -16.62 -1.67
N GLU A 115 3.70 -17.64 -1.04
CA GLU A 115 2.73 -18.55 -1.66
C GLU A 115 1.51 -17.79 -2.19
N ASP A 116 1.00 -16.82 -1.43
CA ASP A 116 -0.16 -16.03 -1.83
C ASP A 116 0.16 -15.07 -2.98
N VAL A 117 1.36 -14.47 -3.01
CA VAL A 117 1.81 -13.65 -4.15
C VAL A 117 1.96 -14.50 -5.42
N ILE A 118 2.46 -15.74 -5.30
CA ILE A 118 2.50 -16.70 -6.43
C ILE A 118 1.07 -16.98 -6.91
N LYS A 119 0.12 -17.19 -5.98
CA LYS A 119 -1.29 -17.40 -6.33
C LYS A 119 -1.87 -16.20 -7.07
N LEU A 120 -1.63 -14.97 -6.62
CA LEU A 120 -2.03 -13.74 -7.31
C LEU A 120 -1.42 -13.67 -8.71
N LYS A 121 -0.13 -13.97 -8.86
CA LYS A 121 0.56 -14.01 -10.16
C LYS A 121 -0.11 -15.00 -11.11
N CYS A 122 -0.42 -16.21 -10.66
CA CYS A 122 -1.11 -17.21 -11.47
C CYS A 122 -2.51 -16.73 -11.91
N LEU A 123 -3.28 -16.10 -11.02
CA LEU A 123 -4.59 -15.52 -11.35
C LEU A 123 -4.46 -14.42 -12.40
N MET A 124 -3.48 -13.53 -12.25
CA MET A 124 -3.21 -12.48 -13.23
C MET A 124 -2.85 -13.05 -14.61
N ASP A 125 -2.01 -14.08 -14.65
CA ASP A 125 -1.63 -14.76 -15.90
C ASP A 125 -2.86 -15.40 -16.59
N GLN A 126 -3.79 -15.96 -15.82
CA GLN A 126 -5.03 -16.55 -16.33
C GLN A 126 -6.04 -15.49 -16.81
N ILE A 127 -6.29 -14.45 -16.01
CA ILE A 127 -7.29 -13.42 -16.32
C ILE A 127 -6.90 -12.60 -17.54
N TYR A 128 -5.62 -12.28 -17.67
CA TYR A 128 -5.09 -11.46 -18.77
C TYR A 128 -4.55 -12.30 -19.95
N GLN A 129 -4.80 -13.61 -19.97
CA GLN A 129 -4.38 -14.45 -21.08
C GLN A 129 -5.01 -13.95 -22.39
N GLY A 130 -4.17 -13.60 -23.35
CA GLY A 130 -4.61 -13.08 -24.66
C GLY A 130 -5.03 -11.61 -24.66
N LEU A 131 -4.94 -10.91 -23.52
CA LEU A 131 -5.13 -9.46 -23.45
C LEU A 131 -3.82 -8.72 -23.77
N PRO A 132 -3.89 -7.53 -24.41
CA PRO A 132 -2.69 -6.83 -24.89
C PRO A 132 -1.82 -6.28 -23.76
N ASN A 133 -2.43 -5.94 -22.62
CA ASN A 133 -1.73 -5.34 -21.49
C ASN A 133 -2.04 -6.15 -20.23
N LYS A 134 -1.00 -6.74 -19.63
CA LYS A 134 -1.08 -7.41 -18.33
C LYS A 134 -0.46 -6.50 -17.26
N PRO A 135 -1.21 -6.07 -16.23
CA PRO A 135 -0.68 -5.27 -15.14
C PRO A 135 0.42 -5.99 -14.34
N LEU A 136 1.28 -5.22 -13.69
CA LEU A 136 2.31 -5.75 -12.78
C LEU A 136 1.68 -6.35 -11.52
N VAL A 137 2.39 -7.30 -10.90
CA VAL A 137 2.12 -7.71 -9.51
C VAL A 137 3.21 -7.10 -8.65
N ILE A 138 2.80 -6.33 -7.64
CA ILE A 138 3.68 -5.55 -6.77
C ILE A 138 3.56 -6.10 -5.34
N ALA A 139 4.71 -6.42 -4.74
CA ALA A 139 4.83 -7.01 -3.41
C ALA A 139 6.29 -6.79 -2.92
N PRO A 140 6.55 -6.77 -1.59
CA PRO A 140 5.61 -7.05 -0.51
C PRO A 140 4.88 -5.82 0.07
N ALA A 141 5.15 -4.62 -0.46
CA ALA A 141 4.71 -3.35 0.15
C ALA A 141 4.97 -3.30 1.67
N SER A 142 6.10 -3.89 2.09
CA SER A 142 6.45 -4.05 3.50
C SER A 142 7.21 -2.84 4.01
N ASN A 143 7.06 -2.58 5.30
CA ASN A 143 7.94 -1.67 6.01
C ASN A 143 9.39 -2.17 6.03
N TYR A 144 10.32 -1.22 6.04
CA TYR A 144 11.68 -1.42 6.52
C TYR A 144 11.81 -0.74 7.89
N GLU A 145 12.34 -1.43 8.89
CA GLU A 145 12.42 -0.88 10.25
C GLU A 145 13.76 -1.12 10.94
N GLU A 146 14.21 -0.08 11.66
CA GLU A 146 14.56 -0.30 13.07
C GLU A 146 13.93 0.79 13.99
N ASN A 147 14.17 2.10 13.85
CA ASN A 147 13.68 3.11 14.84
C ASN A 147 13.30 4.51 14.29
N TRP A 148 12.56 4.61 13.19
CA TRP A 148 12.43 5.89 12.49
C TRP A 148 11.26 6.79 12.95
N PHE A 149 10.18 6.24 13.50
CA PHE A 149 8.89 6.94 13.47
C PHE A 149 8.09 6.77 14.76
N GLY A 150 8.38 7.64 15.73
CA GLY A 150 7.58 8.00 16.90
C GLY A 150 6.98 9.40 16.71
N LYS A 151 6.03 9.83 17.55
CA LYS A 151 5.67 11.25 17.69
C LYS A 151 6.92 11.97 18.23
N ASP A 152 7.82 12.29 17.31
CA ASP A 152 9.21 12.62 17.60
C ASP A 152 9.28 14.13 17.81
N GLU A 153 9.42 14.54 19.08
CA GLU A 153 9.49 15.96 19.43
C GLU A 153 10.70 16.67 18.78
N ASP A 154 11.69 15.90 18.28
CA ASP A 154 12.88 16.39 17.60
C ASP A 154 12.81 16.28 16.05
N LEU A 155 11.64 16.02 15.47
CA LEU A 155 11.49 15.81 14.02
C LEU A 155 12.05 16.97 13.17
N VAL A 156 11.89 18.21 13.63
CA VAL A 156 12.43 19.40 12.95
C VAL A 156 13.96 19.40 12.94
N THR A 157 14.59 18.98 14.03
CA THR A 157 16.05 18.88 14.10
C THR A 157 16.57 17.75 13.20
N LYS A 158 15.85 16.63 13.16
CA LYS A 158 16.18 15.43 12.37
C LYS A 158 16.05 15.64 10.87
N ILE A 159 15.01 16.33 10.39
CA ILE A 159 14.86 16.61 8.95
C ILE A 159 15.94 17.57 8.42
N LEU A 160 16.51 18.40 9.29
CA LEU A 160 17.58 19.34 8.94
C LEU A 160 18.98 18.75 9.12
N ASP A 161 19.11 17.55 9.68
CA ASP A 161 20.38 16.86 9.87
C ASP A 161 20.70 15.98 8.64
N PRO A 162 21.72 16.32 7.83
CA PRO A 162 22.10 15.53 6.66
C PRO A 162 22.57 14.12 7.02
N LEU A 163 23.22 13.93 8.18
CA LEU A 163 23.65 12.59 8.64
C LEU A 163 22.46 11.73 9.03
N TYR A 164 21.40 12.35 9.54
CA TYR A 164 20.14 11.67 9.83
C TYR A 164 19.44 11.23 8.52
N LEU A 165 19.40 12.10 7.50
CA LEU A 165 18.83 11.79 6.18
C LEU A 165 19.63 10.70 5.43
N ASP A 166 20.96 10.69 5.58
CA ASP A 166 21.83 9.67 5.01
C ASP A 166 21.52 8.25 5.52
N GLY A 167 20.86 8.12 6.68
CA GLY A 167 20.37 6.83 7.17
C GLY A 167 19.47 6.09 6.18
N ALA A 168 18.68 6.81 5.37
CA ALA A 168 17.83 6.22 4.34
C ALA A 168 18.66 5.54 3.23
N SER A 169 19.87 6.03 2.93
CA SER A 169 20.74 5.46 1.90
C SER A 169 21.15 4.02 2.21
N SER A 170 21.34 3.69 3.49
CA SER A 170 21.71 2.34 3.94
C SER A 170 20.59 1.33 3.65
N THR A 171 19.33 1.76 3.82
CA THR A 171 18.14 0.97 3.51
C THR A 171 18.10 0.59 2.03
N PHE A 172 18.22 1.57 1.14
CA PHE A 172 18.22 1.33 -0.31
C PHE A 172 19.43 0.50 -0.75
N SER A 173 20.60 0.72 -0.14
CA SER A 173 21.82 -0.05 -0.42
C SER A 173 21.66 -1.53 -0.04
N ASN A 174 21.07 -1.80 1.12
CA ASN A 174 20.78 -3.16 1.59
C ASN A 174 19.78 -3.86 0.67
N LEU A 175 18.70 -3.19 0.27
CA LEU A 175 17.71 -3.73 -0.68
C LEU A 175 18.33 -4.02 -2.06
N SER A 176 19.11 -3.07 -2.60
CA SER A 176 19.84 -3.25 -3.86
C SER A 176 20.78 -4.45 -3.79
N THR A 177 21.50 -4.61 -2.68
CA THR A 177 22.41 -5.74 -2.45
C THR A 177 21.65 -7.06 -2.41
N LEU A 178 20.51 -7.10 -1.73
CA LEU A 178 19.65 -8.29 -1.67
C LEU A 178 19.14 -8.71 -3.05
N ILE A 179 18.66 -7.75 -3.86
CA ILE A 179 18.17 -8.03 -5.22
C ILE A 179 19.31 -8.56 -6.10
N LYS A 180 20.49 -7.92 -6.06
CA LYS A 180 21.67 -8.38 -6.80
C LYS A 180 22.12 -9.78 -6.38
N ARG A 181 22.14 -10.06 -5.07
CA ARG A 181 22.58 -11.36 -4.52
C ARG A 181 21.64 -12.51 -4.88
N THR A 182 20.33 -12.24 -4.91
CA THR A 182 19.32 -13.27 -5.24
C THR A 182 19.25 -13.59 -6.72
N GLY A 183 19.81 -12.74 -7.59
CA GLY A 183 19.78 -12.93 -9.05
C GLY A 183 18.38 -12.86 -9.66
N THR A 184 17.42 -12.31 -8.92
CA THR A 184 16.03 -12.14 -9.38
C THR A 184 15.94 -11.05 -10.47
N SER A 185 14.94 -11.16 -11.33
CA SER A 185 14.58 -10.10 -12.29
C SER A 185 13.68 -9.02 -11.69
N ALA A 186 13.42 -9.07 -10.38
CA ALA A 186 12.61 -8.07 -9.68
C ALA A 186 13.24 -6.67 -9.72
N VAL A 187 12.40 -5.65 -9.83
CA VAL A 187 12.78 -4.23 -9.79
C VAL A 187 12.26 -3.63 -8.48
N ALA A 188 13.10 -2.89 -7.76
CA ALA A 188 12.72 -2.22 -6.52
C ALA A 188 12.02 -0.89 -6.78
N TRP A 189 10.86 -0.69 -6.16
CA TRP A 189 10.11 0.57 -6.17
C TRP A 189 9.92 1.04 -4.73
N VAL A 190 9.91 2.35 -4.52
CA VAL A 190 9.40 2.94 -3.27
C VAL A 190 7.89 3.12 -3.45
N GLY A 191 7.10 2.25 -2.80
CA GLY A 191 5.64 2.21 -2.95
C GLY A 191 4.90 3.24 -2.10
N GLU A 192 5.44 3.56 -0.93
CA GLU A 192 4.95 4.62 -0.04
C GLU A 192 6.15 5.36 0.57
N ALA A 193 6.09 6.69 0.58
CA ALA A 193 7.06 7.53 1.27
C ALA A 193 6.40 8.85 1.68
N GLY A 194 6.78 9.35 2.85
CA GLY A 194 6.34 10.62 3.39
C GLY A 194 7.34 11.14 4.39
N GLY A 195 7.23 12.42 4.75
CA GLY A 195 8.17 13.06 5.68
C GLY A 195 8.07 12.52 7.12
N ALA A 196 6.85 12.19 7.55
CA ALA A 196 6.59 11.45 8.78
C ALA A 196 5.31 10.62 8.64
N TYR A 197 5.32 9.43 9.24
CA TYR A 197 4.16 8.54 9.38
C TYR A 197 2.98 9.19 10.16
N ASN A 198 1.83 8.51 10.23
CA ASN A 198 0.60 8.99 10.92
C ASN A 198 0.04 10.31 10.37
N GLY A 199 0.15 10.54 9.06
CA GLY A 199 -0.35 11.75 8.40
C GLY A 199 0.59 12.96 8.49
N GLY A 200 1.84 12.73 8.91
CA GLY A 200 2.85 13.78 9.03
C GLY A 200 2.79 14.51 10.37
N HIS A 201 3.77 15.39 10.59
CA HIS A 201 3.76 16.31 11.72
C HIS A 201 3.13 17.64 11.30
N HIS A 202 2.16 18.10 12.08
CA HIS A 202 1.52 19.40 11.87
C HIS A 202 2.59 20.50 11.80
N LEU A 203 2.46 21.42 10.83
CA LEU A 203 3.43 22.51 10.55
C LEU A 203 4.81 22.09 10.00
N VAL A 204 5.05 20.80 9.75
CA VAL A 204 6.26 20.30 9.06
C VAL A 204 5.90 19.67 7.72
N PHE A 205 4.89 18.79 7.70
CA PHE A 205 4.44 18.09 6.50
C PHE A 205 2.93 18.20 6.24
N GLY A 206 2.20 18.91 7.10
CA GLY A 206 0.77 19.19 6.91
C GLY A 206 0.54 20.30 5.88
N SER A 207 -0.39 20.07 4.97
CA SER A 207 -0.85 21.04 3.97
C SER A 207 -1.52 22.25 4.63
N ALA A 208 -0.72 23.24 4.97
CA ALA A 208 -1.13 24.62 5.16
C ALA A 208 -0.06 25.53 4.54
N CYS A 209 -0.08 25.66 3.21
CA CYS A 209 0.51 26.82 2.56
C CYS A 209 -0.37 28.04 2.89
N THR A 210 -0.25 28.58 4.11
CA THR A 210 -0.63 29.97 4.38
C THR A 210 0.61 30.81 4.18
N HIS A 211 0.59 31.65 3.14
CA HIS A 211 1.58 32.68 2.88
C HIS A 211 1.99 33.37 4.19
N SER A 212 3.27 33.26 4.55
CA SER A 212 3.94 34.26 5.37
C SER A 212 5.13 34.78 4.58
N GLU A 213 5.07 36.07 4.25
CA GLU A 213 6.18 36.81 3.67
C GLU A 213 7.40 36.69 4.60
N VAL A 214 8.52 36.23 4.06
CA VAL A 214 9.83 36.41 4.70
C VAL A 214 10.20 37.88 4.54
N ARG A 215 9.89 38.70 5.55
CA ARG A 215 10.54 40.00 5.72
C ARG A 215 11.86 39.77 6.44
N ASN A 216 12.93 39.79 5.65
CA ASN A 216 14.29 39.88 6.14
C ASN A 216 14.43 41.19 6.91
N LYS A 217 14.60 41.11 8.23
CA LYS A 217 15.03 42.24 9.05
C LYS A 217 16.32 41.85 9.74
N ASP A 218 17.29 42.73 9.54
CA ASP A 218 18.46 42.96 10.38
C ASP A 218 19.71 42.13 10.04
N LEU A 219 20.35 42.54 8.93
CA LEU A 219 21.81 42.68 8.86
C LEU A 219 22.13 44.12 8.46
N LEU A 220 22.21 44.98 9.47
CA LEU A 220 23.15 46.12 9.53
C LEU A 220 24.11 45.84 10.68
#